data_AF-A0A2D6AZB9-F1
#
_entry.id   AF-A0A2D6AZB9-F1
#
_cell.length_a   1.000
_cell.length_b   1.000
_cell.length_c   1.000
_cell.angle_alpha   90.00
_cell.angle_beta   90.00
_cell.angle_gamma   90.00
#
_symmetry.space_group_name_H-M   'P 1'
#
loop_
_entity.id
_entity.type
_entity.pdbx_description
1 polymer ?
#
loop_
_entity_poly.entity_id
_entity_poly.type
_entity_poly.pdbx_seq_one_letter_code
_entity_poly.pdbx_strand_id
1 'polypeptide(L)'
;MNQMNLSYQLLRRAVGILGIALPILLIIGHGKIERAISFYYYTNMSTVLTGILITFGLVLFTYRGGKVPGEKISENQLTNVAGFFALIVALVPTQYGCPIKAIFYVHNDPFRGWIHNGSALAFLLLMGIVVITKFAKAPYYSILYKVLGWCVIGGVVFTVLAFIYRTTHQDVELFKGSVVLGQTIALWAFGAAWLRRGVPVK
;
A
#
# COMPACT_ATOMS: atom_id res chain seq x y z
N MET A 1 -15.48 26.05 -7.43
CA MET A 1 -14.54 25.08 -6.84
C MET A 1 -15.14 24.59 -5.52
N ASN A 2 -15.51 23.31 -5.40
CA ASN A 2 -15.93 22.78 -4.10
C ASN A 2 -14.70 22.76 -3.18
N GLN A 3 -14.67 23.65 -2.19
CA GLN A 3 -13.64 23.63 -1.16
C GLN A 3 -13.74 22.31 -0.40
N MET A 4 -12.70 21.48 -0.53
CA MET A 4 -12.62 20.24 0.20
C MET A 4 -12.34 20.58 1.66
N ASN A 5 -13.17 20.05 2.58
CA ASN A 5 -13.03 20.27 4.01
C ASN A 5 -11.58 19.98 4.46
N LEU A 6 -11.02 20.87 5.29
CA LEU A 6 -9.66 20.74 5.83
C LEU A 6 -9.40 19.36 6.43
N SER A 7 -10.39 18.77 7.10
CA SER A 7 -10.29 17.42 7.66
C SER A 7 -9.94 16.37 6.60
N TYR A 8 -10.56 16.42 5.43
CA TYR A 8 -10.27 15.48 4.33
C TYR A 8 -8.89 15.71 3.71
N GLN A 9 -8.40 16.95 3.72
CA GLN A 9 -7.04 17.26 3.30
C GLN A 9 -6.01 16.66 4.27
N LEU A 10 -6.25 16.78 5.58
CA LEU A 10 -5.40 16.19 6.61
C LEU A 10 -5.40 14.65 6.53
N LEU A 11 -6.56 14.03 6.33
CA LEU A 11 -6.65 12.57 6.13
C LEU A 11 -5.82 12.10 4.93
N ARG A 12 -5.88 12.81 3.80
CA ARG A 12 -5.03 12.49 2.64
C ARG A 12 -3.54 12.64 2.95
N ARG A 13 -3.15 13.69 3.66
CA ARG A 13 -1.74 13.89 4.07
C ARG A 13 -1.27 12.78 5.01
N ALA A 14 -2.10 12.37 5.98
CA ALA A 14 -1.78 11.30 6.91
C ALA A 14 -1.50 9.99 6.15
N VAL A 15 -2.38 9.61 5.21
CA VAL A 15 -2.16 8.44 4.34
C VAL A 15 -0.87 8.58 3.53
N GLY A 16 -0.61 9.75 2.96
CA GLY A 16 0.60 10.02 2.19
C GLY A 16 1.89 9.88 3.02
N ILE A 17 1.93 10.50 4.20
CA ILE A 17 3.05 10.46 5.14
C ILE A 17 3.30 9.01 5.57
N LEU A 18 2.26 8.31 6.01
CA LEU A 18 2.37 6.94 6.47
C LEU A 18 2.79 5.98 5.33
N GLY A 19 2.35 6.21 4.10
CA GLY A 19 2.78 5.45 2.91
C GLY A 19 4.29 5.56 2.67
N ILE A 20 4.84 6.76 2.78
CA ILE A 20 6.28 6.99 2.62
C ILE A 20 7.06 6.45 3.83
N ALA A 21 6.56 6.70 5.03
CA ALA A 21 7.23 6.35 6.28
C ALA A 21 7.26 4.83 6.53
N LEU A 22 6.24 4.08 6.12
CA LEU A 22 6.10 2.65 6.41
C LEU A 22 7.39 1.85 6.10
N PRO A 23 7.90 1.79 4.85
CA PRO A 23 9.11 1.01 4.57
C PRO A 23 10.33 1.51 5.34
N ILE A 24 10.46 2.82 5.56
CA ILE A 24 11.58 3.43 6.29
C ILE A 24 11.57 2.99 7.75
N LEU A 25 10.42 3.12 8.42
CA LEU A 25 10.25 2.75 9.82
C LEU A 25 10.53 1.27 10.03
N LEU A 26 10.01 0.41 9.16
CA LEU A 26 10.21 -1.04 9.24
C LEU A 26 11.69 -1.42 9.09
N ILE A 27 12.34 -0.94 8.03
CA ILE A 27 13.75 -1.30 7.74
C ILE A 27 14.69 -0.78 8.83
N ILE A 28 14.53 0.48 9.24
CA ILE A 28 15.39 1.08 10.27
C ILE A 28 15.12 0.45 11.64
N GLY A 29 13.84 0.31 12.02
CA GLY A 29 13.46 -0.21 13.34
C GLY A 29 13.78 -1.69 13.55
N HIS A 30 13.77 -2.49 12.48
CA HIS A 30 14.25 -3.87 12.54
C HIS A 30 15.77 -4.00 12.34
N GLY A 31 16.39 -3.05 11.61
CA GLY A 31 17.81 -3.06 11.28
C GLY A 31 18.20 -4.01 10.14
N LYS A 32 17.24 -4.68 9.51
CA LYS A 32 17.45 -5.61 8.38
C LYS A 32 16.31 -5.50 7.38
N ILE A 33 16.63 -5.69 6.11
CA ILE A 33 15.63 -5.79 5.04
C ILE A 33 15.10 -7.23 5.02
N GLU A 34 13.81 -7.36 5.26
CA GLU A 34 13.08 -8.64 5.17
C GLU A 34 12.77 -9.04 3.73
N ARG A 35 12.29 -10.27 3.55
CA ARG A 35 11.97 -10.82 2.22
C ARG A 35 10.76 -10.16 1.54
N ALA A 36 9.86 -9.56 2.32
CA ALA A 36 8.76 -8.68 1.86
C ALA A 36 8.33 -7.76 3.02
N ILE A 37 7.61 -6.67 2.74
CA ILE A 37 7.06 -5.78 3.78
C ILE A 37 6.14 -6.54 4.74
N SER A 38 5.41 -7.55 4.26
CA SER A 38 4.58 -8.39 5.11
C SER A 38 5.39 -9.32 6.04
N PHE A 39 6.68 -9.57 5.80
CA PHE A 39 7.48 -10.38 6.74
C PHE A 39 7.75 -9.65 8.06
N TYR A 40 7.58 -8.33 8.12
CA TYR A 40 7.70 -7.59 9.37
C TYR A 40 6.62 -7.95 10.40
N TYR A 41 5.54 -8.67 10.03
CA TYR A 41 4.63 -9.32 10.99
C TYR A 41 5.34 -10.18 12.02
N TYR A 42 6.48 -10.75 11.63
CA TYR A 42 7.23 -11.73 12.39
C TYR A 42 8.49 -11.15 13.04
N THR A 43 8.55 -9.82 13.14
CA THR A 43 9.66 -9.06 13.71
C THR A 43 9.19 -8.19 14.87
N ASN A 44 10.14 -7.48 15.52
CA ASN A 44 9.84 -6.44 16.51
C ASN A 44 9.03 -5.25 15.93
N MET A 45 8.87 -5.16 14.60
CA MET A 45 8.13 -4.10 13.92
C MET A 45 6.68 -4.47 13.57
N SER A 46 6.19 -5.63 14.04
CA SER A 46 4.83 -6.13 13.77
C SER A 46 3.74 -5.13 14.16
N THR A 47 3.86 -4.49 15.33
CA THR A 47 2.89 -3.49 15.82
C THR A 47 2.86 -2.24 14.94
N VAL A 48 4.01 -1.80 14.43
CA VAL A 48 4.12 -0.64 13.55
C VAL A 48 3.49 -0.93 12.19
N LEU A 49 3.81 -2.09 11.59
CA LEU A 49 3.20 -2.53 10.34
C LEU A 49 1.67 -2.58 10.46
N THR A 50 1.18 -3.31 11.48
CA THR A 50 -0.25 -3.52 11.68
C THR A 50 -0.98 -2.21 11.96
N GLY A 51 -0.43 -1.36 12.83
CA GLY A 51 -1.03 -0.06 13.18
C GLY A 51 -1.15 0.88 11.98
N ILE A 52 -0.14 0.92 11.11
CA ILE A 52 -0.19 1.73 9.89
C ILE A 52 -1.23 1.19 8.90
N LEU A 53 -1.32 -0.13 8.71
CA LEU A 53 -2.30 -0.74 7.80
C LEU A 53 -3.74 -0.55 8.32
N ILE A 54 -3.98 -0.68 9.62
CA ILE A 54 -5.27 -0.34 10.24
C ILE A 54 -5.60 1.13 9.98
N THR A 55 -4.62 2.02 10.18
CA THR A 55 -4.81 3.45 9.93
C THR A 55 -5.15 3.72 8.47
N PHE A 56 -4.48 3.08 7.49
CA PHE A 56 -4.87 3.18 6.10
C PHE A 56 -6.32 2.76 5.88
N GLY A 57 -6.72 1.61 6.41
CA GLY A 57 -8.10 1.12 6.30
C GLY A 57 -9.13 2.14 6.79
N LEU A 58 -8.98 2.58 8.04
CA LEU A 58 -9.92 3.50 8.67
C LEU A 58 -9.95 4.88 8.00
N VAL A 59 -8.79 5.42 7.64
CA VAL A 59 -8.73 6.74 6.97
C VAL A 59 -9.35 6.68 5.58
N LEU A 60 -9.13 5.60 4.82
CA LEU A 60 -9.69 5.47 3.48
C LEU A 60 -11.22 5.30 3.47
N PHE A 61 -11.82 4.74 4.52
CA PHE A 61 -13.28 4.68 4.69
C PHE A 61 -13.92 6.01 5.06
N THR A 62 -13.24 6.78 5.91
CA THR A 62 -13.76 8.03 6.49
C THR A 62 -13.55 9.22 5.56
N TYR A 63 -12.49 9.18 4.75
CA TYR A 63 -12.20 10.19 3.77
C TYR A 63 -13.31 10.30 2.69
N ARG A 64 -13.63 11.54 2.29
CA ARG A 64 -14.57 11.82 1.19
C ARG A 64 -13.91 12.70 0.13
N GLY A 65 -13.81 12.16 -1.07
CA GLY A 65 -13.36 12.83 -2.27
C GLY A 65 -14.43 13.61 -3.01
N GLY A 66 -13.93 14.50 -3.86
CA GLY A 66 -14.76 15.36 -4.68
C GLY A 66 -15.53 14.54 -5.72
N LYS A 67 -16.78 14.95 -5.98
CA LYS A 67 -17.56 14.39 -7.09
C LYS A 67 -17.10 15.04 -8.39
N VAL A 68 -16.82 14.24 -9.41
CA VAL A 68 -16.56 14.72 -10.78
C VAL A 68 -17.75 14.30 -11.65
N PRO A 69 -18.43 15.26 -12.33
CA PRO A 69 -19.53 14.94 -13.24
C PRO A 69 -19.11 13.95 -14.33
N GLY A 70 -19.96 12.97 -14.64
CA GLY A 70 -19.70 11.94 -15.66
C GLY A 70 -18.84 10.76 -15.21
N GLU A 71 -18.46 10.66 -13.93
CA GLU A 71 -17.75 9.48 -13.43
C GLU A 71 -18.68 8.30 -13.13
N LYS A 72 -18.38 7.12 -13.70
CA LYS A 72 -19.10 5.87 -13.43
C LYS A 72 -18.84 5.31 -12.02
N ILE A 73 -17.58 5.38 -11.56
CA ILE A 73 -17.16 4.91 -10.24
C ILE A 73 -16.57 6.10 -9.50
N SER A 74 -17.06 6.39 -8.29
CA SER A 74 -16.55 7.50 -7.48
C SER A 74 -15.21 7.19 -6.83
N GLU A 75 -14.44 8.24 -6.50
CA GLU A 75 -13.22 8.11 -5.69
C GLU A 75 -13.50 7.38 -4.36
N ASN A 76 -14.62 7.70 -3.71
CA ASN A 76 -15.00 7.09 -2.42
C ASN A 76 -15.24 5.59 -2.51
N GLN A 77 -15.84 5.10 -3.60
CA GLN A 77 -16.04 3.67 -3.78
C GLN A 77 -14.70 2.95 -3.90
N LEU A 78 -13.76 3.51 -4.68
CA LEU A 78 -12.43 2.94 -4.82
C LEU A 78 -11.65 2.97 -3.50
N THR A 79 -11.70 4.08 -2.76
CA THR A 79 -10.99 4.19 -1.47
C THR A 79 -11.62 3.32 -0.39
N ASN A 80 -12.95 3.17 -0.34
CA ASN A 80 -13.60 2.25 0.59
C ASN A 80 -13.19 0.80 0.33
N VAL A 81 -13.17 0.37 -0.93
CA VAL A 81 -12.75 -1.00 -1.29
C VAL A 81 -11.26 -1.19 -0.99
N ALA A 82 -10.42 -0.18 -1.27
CA ALA A 82 -9.01 -0.23 -0.90
C ALA A 82 -8.81 -0.30 0.62
N GLY A 83 -9.58 0.48 1.40
CA GLY A 83 -9.55 0.47 2.85
C GLY A 83 -9.94 -0.89 3.43
N PHE A 84 -10.96 -1.54 2.84
CA PHE A 84 -11.33 -2.92 3.18
C PHE A 84 -10.16 -3.89 2.99
N PHE A 85 -9.50 -3.86 1.82
CA PHE A 85 -8.33 -4.71 1.58
C PHE A 85 -7.16 -4.38 2.51
N ALA A 86 -6.91 -3.10 2.82
CA ALA A 86 -5.88 -2.71 3.79
C ALA A 86 -6.14 -3.30 5.18
N LEU A 87 -7.41 -3.36 5.63
CA LEU A 87 -7.76 -4.02 6.90
C LEU A 87 -7.55 -5.54 6.84
N ILE A 88 -7.88 -6.20 5.72
CA ILE A 88 -7.59 -7.64 5.57
C ILE A 88 -6.08 -7.88 5.67
N VAL A 89 -5.28 -7.09 4.95
CA VAL A 89 -3.81 -7.18 5.02
C VAL A 89 -3.36 -7.00 6.46
N ALA A 90 -3.91 -6.03 7.19
CA ALA A 90 -3.59 -5.75 8.59
C ALA A 90 -3.87 -6.94 9.52
N LEU A 91 -5.03 -7.58 9.38
CA LEU A 91 -5.57 -8.56 10.32
C LEU A 91 -5.20 -10.01 9.96
N VAL A 92 -4.82 -10.28 8.72
CA VAL A 92 -4.45 -11.61 8.24
C VAL A 92 -2.97 -11.61 7.90
N PRO A 93 -2.07 -12.08 8.78
CA PRO A 93 -0.64 -12.22 8.47
C PRO A 93 -0.38 -13.06 7.21
N THR A 94 0.76 -12.81 6.54
CA THR A 94 1.19 -13.59 5.37
C THR A 94 1.75 -14.96 5.78
N GLN A 95 1.77 -15.94 4.88
CA GLN A 95 2.38 -17.24 5.16
C GLN A 95 3.90 -17.11 5.38
N TYR A 96 4.43 -17.70 6.46
CA TYR A 96 5.87 -17.61 6.77
C TYR A 96 6.75 -18.57 5.95
N GLY A 97 6.25 -19.79 5.67
CA GLY A 97 6.97 -20.82 4.91
C GLY A 97 7.72 -21.86 5.77
N CYS A 98 7.85 -21.64 7.07
CA CYS A 98 8.49 -22.59 8.01
C CYS A 98 7.79 -22.53 9.38
N PRO A 99 7.47 -23.66 10.03
CA PRO A 99 6.84 -23.64 11.34
C PRO A 99 7.83 -23.16 12.42
N ILE A 100 7.75 -21.88 12.80
CA ILE A 100 8.41 -21.36 14.00
C ILE A 100 7.41 -21.38 15.16
N LYS A 101 7.55 -22.37 16.05
CA LYS A 101 6.65 -22.57 17.21
C LYS A 101 6.72 -21.46 18.27
N ALA A 102 7.71 -20.56 18.19
CA ALA A 102 7.98 -19.55 19.23
C ALA A 102 7.10 -18.28 19.13
N ILE A 103 6.36 -18.08 18.04
CA ILE A 103 5.56 -16.86 17.82
C ILE A 103 4.12 -17.27 17.52
N PHE A 104 3.18 -16.92 18.39
CA PHE A 104 1.77 -17.36 18.35
C PHE A 104 1.03 -16.98 17.05
N TYR A 105 1.52 -15.97 16.34
CA TYR A 105 0.93 -15.47 15.09
C TYR A 105 1.56 -16.06 13.81
N VAL A 106 2.66 -16.82 13.93
CA VAL A 106 3.28 -17.51 12.79
C VAL A 106 2.37 -18.65 12.36
N HIS A 107 2.00 -18.65 11.09
CA HIS A 107 1.33 -19.78 10.45
C HIS A 107 2.00 -20.13 9.13
N ASN A 108 1.79 -21.39 8.73
CA ASN A 108 2.16 -21.88 7.41
C ASN A 108 0.95 -22.23 6.55
N ASP A 109 -0.24 -21.74 6.92
CA ASP A 109 -1.48 -21.95 6.17
C ASP A 109 -1.47 -21.21 4.82
N PRO A 110 -1.48 -21.93 3.67
CA PRO A 110 -1.49 -21.32 2.35
C PRO A 110 -2.75 -20.50 2.05
N PHE A 111 -3.90 -20.89 2.61
CA PHE A 111 -5.16 -20.21 2.33
C PHE A 111 -5.14 -18.78 2.89
N ARG A 112 -4.69 -18.61 4.14
CA ARG A 112 -4.43 -17.29 4.73
C ARG A 112 -3.35 -16.51 3.95
N GLY A 113 -2.31 -17.20 3.46
CA GLY A 113 -1.30 -16.61 2.60
C GLY A 113 -1.89 -15.99 1.32
N TRP A 114 -2.79 -16.70 0.65
CA TRP A 114 -3.49 -16.20 -0.54
C TRP A 114 -4.41 -15.02 -0.23
N ILE A 115 -5.16 -15.08 0.88
CA ILE A 115 -6.00 -13.96 1.33
C ILE A 115 -5.15 -12.70 1.55
N HIS A 116 -4.03 -12.83 2.28
CA HIS A 116 -3.13 -11.72 2.55
C HIS A 116 -2.55 -11.15 1.25
N ASN A 117 -1.90 -11.99 0.44
CA ASN A 117 -1.18 -11.54 -0.75
C ASN A 117 -2.14 -10.96 -1.81
N GLY A 118 -3.31 -11.60 -2.00
CA GLY A 118 -4.36 -11.09 -2.88
C GLY A 118 -4.91 -9.74 -2.42
N SER A 119 -5.13 -9.58 -1.11
CA SER A 119 -5.59 -8.31 -0.54
C SER A 119 -4.53 -7.20 -0.64
N ALA A 120 -3.26 -7.52 -0.42
CA ALA A 120 -2.16 -6.56 -0.56
C ALA A 120 -2.01 -6.08 -2.01
N LEU A 121 -2.12 -7.00 -2.96
CA LEU A 121 -2.13 -6.70 -4.40
C LEU A 121 -3.33 -5.80 -4.76
N ALA A 122 -4.54 -6.18 -4.33
CA ALA A 122 -5.75 -5.41 -4.59
C ALA A 122 -5.69 -4.00 -4.00
N PHE A 123 -5.21 -3.87 -2.76
CA PHE A 123 -4.99 -2.57 -2.11
C PHE A 123 -4.08 -1.67 -2.94
N LEU A 124 -2.85 -2.10 -3.25
CA LEU A 124 -1.88 -1.28 -3.99
C LEU A 124 -2.35 -0.95 -5.41
N LEU A 125 -2.98 -1.90 -6.11
CA LEU A 125 -3.55 -1.66 -7.43
C LEU A 125 -4.66 -0.61 -7.38
N LEU A 126 -5.59 -0.71 -6.42
CA LEU A 126 -6.64 0.30 -6.26
C LEU A 126 -6.07 1.68 -5.95
N MET A 127 -5.03 1.77 -5.13
CA MET A 127 -4.35 3.05 -4.88
C MET A 127 -3.73 3.62 -6.15
N GLY A 128 -3.08 2.79 -6.97
CA GLY A 128 -2.57 3.20 -8.29
C GLY A 128 -3.69 3.67 -9.22
N ILE A 129 -4.80 2.92 -9.30
CA ILE A 129 -5.97 3.27 -10.11
C ILE A 129 -6.57 4.61 -9.67
N VAL A 130 -6.69 4.87 -8.36
CA VAL A 130 -7.16 6.16 -7.85
C VAL A 130 -6.23 7.29 -8.30
N VAL A 131 -4.92 7.11 -8.22
CA VAL A 131 -3.95 8.13 -8.64
C VAL A 131 -4.08 8.43 -10.14
N ILE A 132 -4.12 7.40 -10.99
CA ILE A 132 -4.19 7.56 -12.46
C ILE A 132 -5.54 8.11 -12.92
N THR A 133 -6.65 7.63 -12.34
CA THR A 133 -7.99 7.95 -12.86
C THR A 133 -8.63 9.15 -12.17
N LYS A 134 -8.27 9.43 -10.91
CA LYS A 134 -8.86 10.51 -10.11
C LYS A 134 -7.91 11.69 -9.98
N PHE A 135 -6.69 11.44 -9.50
CA PHE A 135 -5.79 12.54 -9.17
C PHE A 135 -5.21 13.18 -10.44
N ALA A 136 -4.93 12.39 -11.49
CA ALA A 136 -4.44 12.90 -12.77
C ALA A 136 -5.39 13.84 -13.53
N LYS A 137 -6.66 13.96 -13.09
CA LYS A 137 -7.60 14.94 -13.63
C LYS A 137 -7.37 16.35 -13.07
N ALA A 138 -6.44 16.53 -12.13
CA ALA A 138 -6.10 17.84 -11.58
C ALA A 138 -5.37 18.71 -12.63
N PRO A 139 -5.75 19.99 -12.82
CA PRO A 139 -5.22 20.83 -13.90
C PRO A 139 -3.70 21.05 -13.80
N TYR A 140 -3.17 21.30 -12.61
CA TYR A 140 -1.76 21.71 -12.42
C TYR A 140 -0.77 20.55 -12.22
N TYR A 141 -1.25 19.36 -11.84
CA TYR A 141 -0.38 18.23 -11.43
C TYR A 141 -0.73 16.93 -12.16
N SER A 142 -1.45 17.01 -13.28
CA SER A 142 -1.91 15.85 -14.04
C SER A 142 -0.75 14.91 -14.41
N ILE A 143 0.34 15.46 -14.95
CA ILE A 143 1.53 14.71 -15.37
C ILE A 143 2.18 14.01 -14.17
N LEU A 144 2.38 14.74 -13.06
CA LEU A 144 2.95 14.19 -11.84
C LEU A 144 2.13 12.98 -11.35
N TYR A 145 0.81 13.10 -11.29
CA TYR A 145 -0.04 11.98 -10.87
C TYR A 145 -0.02 10.81 -11.86
N LYS A 146 0.06 11.06 -13.18
CA LYS A 146 0.22 9.97 -14.16
C LYS A 146 1.52 9.22 -13.93
N VAL A 147 2.64 9.93 -13.75
CA VAL A 147 3.94 9.33 -13.48
C VAL A 147 3.89 8.52 -12.18
N LEU A 148 3.45 9.13 -11.07
CA LEU A 148 3.37 8.44 -9.77
C LEU A 148 2.42 7.22 -9.84
N GLY A 149 1.28 7.35 -10.51
CA GLY A 149 0.35 6.25 -10.71
C GLY A 149 0.98 5.09 -11.46
N TRP A 150 1.70 5.36 -12.56
CA TRP A 150 2.43 4.33 -13.29
C TRP A 150 3.61 3.76 -12.49
N CYS A 151 4.26 4.53 -11.62
CA CYS A 151 5.25 4.01 -10.68
C CYS A 151 4.62 3.04 -9.68
N VAL A 152 3.38 3.29 -9.21
CA VAL A 152 2.65 2.31 -8.37
C VAL A 152 2.45 1.01 -9.14
N ILE A 153 1.92 1.08 -10.36
CA ILE A 153 1.68 -0.11 -11.19
C ILE A 153 2.99 -0.85 -11.50
N GLY A 154 4.05 -0.12 -11.87
CA GLY A 154 5.37 -0.69 -12.12
C GLY A 154 5.97 -1.38 -10.89
N GLY A 155 5.86 -0.77 -9.71
CA GLY A 155 6.30 -1.38 -8.44
C GLY A 155 5.52 -2.64 -8.09
N VAL A 156 4.19 -2.65 -8.32
CA VAL A 156 3.35 -3.83 -8.16
C VAL A 156 3.74 -4.94 -9.13
N VAL A 157 3.89 -4.63 -10.43
CA VAL A 157 4.31 -5.60 -11.45
C VAL A 157 5.68 -6.18 -11.10
N PHE A 158 6.64 -5.34 -10.72
CA PHE A 158 7.96 -5.79 -10.28
C PHE A 158 7.89 -6.70 -9.06
N THR A 159 7.05 -6.37 -8.08
CA THR A 159 6.81 -7.22 -6.89
C THR A 159 6.29 -8.60 -7.29
N VAL A 160 5.32 -8.67 -8.20
CA VAL A 160 4.75 -9.93 -8.69
C VAL A 160 5.80 -10.73 -9.46
N LEU A 161 6.57 -10.09 -10.35
CA LEU A 161 7.63 -10.77 -11.10
C LEU A 161 8.74 -11.30 -10.19
N ALA A 162 9.17 -10.51 -9.20
CA ALA A 162 10.16 -10.94 -8.21
C ALA A 162 9.64 -12.10 -7.35
N PHE A 163 8.36 -12.08 -6.99
CA PHE A 163 7.72 -13.19 -6.27
C PHE A 163 7.63 -14.47 -7.13
N ILE A 164 7.20 -14.35 -8.39
CA ILE A 164 7.14 -15.47 -9.34
C ILE A 164 8.55 -16.07 -9.51
N TYR A 165 9.55 -15.23 -9.77
CA TYR A 165 10.94 -15.64 -9.91
C TYR A 165 11.39 -16.47 -8.70
N ARG A 166 11.12 -15.96 -7.49
CA ARG A 166 11.46 -16.65 -6.25
C ARG A 166 10.77 -18.01 -6.13
N THR A 167 9.48 -18.10 -6.48
CA THR A 167 8.76 -19.37 -6.40
C THR A 167 9.23 -20.39 -7.45
N THR A 168 9.66 -19.96 -8.63
CA THR A 168 10.15 -20.85 -9.69
C THR A 168 11.61 -21.28 -9.50
N HIS A 169 12.39 -20.52 -8.74
CA HIS A 169 13.81 -20.78 -8.47
C HIS A 169 14.05 -21.24 -7.02
N GLN A 170 13.19 -22.13 -6.49
CA GLN A 170 13.40 -22.79 -5.19
C GLN A 170 13.71 -21.81 -4.04
N ASP A 171 12.90 -20.75 -3.90
CA ASP A 171 13.03 -19.71 -2.87
C ASP A 171 14.25 -18.77 -2.99
N VAL A 172 14.98 -18.82 -4.11
CA VAL A 172 16.06 -17.87 -4.41
C VAL A 172 15.49 -16.51 -4.83
N GLU A 173 15.90 -15.45 -4.14
CA GLU A 173 15.52 -14.09 -4.51
C GLU A 173 16.25 -13.61 -5.78
N LEU A 174 15.57 -12.86 -6.66
CA LEU A 174 16.19 -12.26 -7.85
C LEU A 174 17.44 -11.44 -7.49
N PHE A 175 17.32 -10.68 -6.42
CA PHE A 175 18.39 -10.15 -5.61
C PHE A 175 17.81 -9.85 -4.23
N LYS A 176 18.69 -9.70 -3.23
CA LYS A 176 18.30 -9.49 -1.84
C LYS A 176 17.34 -8.29 -1.70
N GLY A 177 16.12 -8.55 -1.24
CA GLY A 177 15.10 -7.52 -1.01
C GLY A 177 14.38 -7.02 -2.27
N SER A 178 14.48 -7.73 -3.41
CA SER A 178 13.77 -7.41 -4.66
C SER A 178 12.26 -7.19 -4.48
N VAL A 179 11.57 -8.07 -3.74
CA VAL A 179 10.13 -7.90 -3.43
C VAL A 179 9.88 -6.64 -2.59
N VAL A 180 10.70 -6.38 -1.57
CA VAL A 180 10.60 -5.16 -0.75
C VAL A 180 10.83 -3.90 -1.58
N LEU A 181 11.75 -3.93 -2.54
CA LEU A 181 12.01 -2.79 -3.42
C LEU A 181 10.76 -2.44 -4.23
N GLY A 182 10.11 -3.42 -4.86
CA GLY A 182 8.88 -3.21 -5.62
C GLY A 182 7.75 -2.63 -4.77
N GLN A 183 7.56 -3.18 -3.56
CA GLN A 183 6.57 -2.69 -2.61
C GLN A 183 6.89 -1.29 -2.11
N THR A 184 8.17 -0.97 -1.90
CA THR A 184 8.64 0.36 -1.47
C THR A 184 8.40 1.39 -2.56
N ILE A 185 8.74 1.08 -3.82
CA ILE A 185 8.47 1.96 -4.96
C ILE A 185 6.97 2.24 -5.07
N ALA A 186 6.14 1.20 -4.94
CA ALA A 186 4.70 1.35 -4.98
C ALA A 186 4.18 2.24 -3.83
N LEU A 187 4.61 1.98 -2.60
CA LEU A 187 4.21 2.75 -1.42
C LEU A 187 4.68 4.21 -1.45
N TRP A 188 5.91 4.46 -1.92
CA TRP A 188 6.44 5.82 -2.05
C TRP A 188 5.70 6.61 -3.13
N ALA A 189 5.44 6.00 -4.29
CA ALA A 189 4.72 6.66 -5.37
C ALA A 189 3.26 6.96 -4.97
N PHE A 190 2.58 5.99 -4.36
CA PHE A 190 1.26 6.16 -3.77
C PHE A 190 1.26 7.25 -2.69
N GLY A 191 2.20 7.18 -1.74
CA GLY A 191 2.29 8.10 -0.63
C GLY A 191 2.56 9.54 -1.08
N ALA A 192 3.47 9.73 -2.04
CA ALA A 192 3.77 11.03 -2.63
C ALA A 192 2.55 11.63 -3.35
N ALA A 193 1.80 10.82 -4.10
CA ALA A 193 0.59 11.26 -4.78
C ALA A 193 -0.48 11.71 -3.77
N TRP A 194 -0.69 10.95 -2.70
CA TRP A 194 -1.65 11.28 -1.65
C TRP A 194 -1.25 12.50 -0.82
N LEU A 195 0.04 12.62 -0.50
CA LEU A 195 0.59 13.78 0.20
C LEU A 195 0.39 15.05 -0.62
N ARG A 196 0.77 15.07 -1.91
CA ARG A 196 0.55 16.22 -2.79
C ARG A 196 -0.93 16.55 -2.89
N ARG A 197 -1.80 15.54 -3.04
CA ARG A 197 -3.23 15.72 -3.22
C ARG A 197 -3.93 16.24 -1.94
N GLY A 198 -3.32 16.08 -0.78
CA GLY A 198 -3.75 16.69 0.48
C GLY A 198 -3.32 18.16 0.67
N VAL A 199 -2.50 18.73 -0.21
CA VAL A 199 -2.07 20.14 -0.12
C VAL A 199 -2.97 21.00 -1.03
N PRO A 200 -3.60 22.07 -0.51
CA PRO A 200 -4.45 22.94 -1.30
C PRO A 200 -3.62 23.62 -2.39
N VAL A 201 -4.23 23.82 -3.56
CA VAL A 201 -3.65 24.63 -4.63
C VAL A 201 -4.03 26.07 -4.32
N LYS A 202 -3.03 26.95 -4.14
CA LYS A 202 -3.23 28.40 -4.03
C LYS A 202 -3.59 28.97 -5.38
#